data_AF-A0A1G7VGX2-F1
#
_entry.id   AF-A0A1G7VGX2-F1
#
_cell.length_a   1.000
_cell.length_b   1.000
_cell.length_c   1.000
_cell.angle_alpha   90.00
_cell.angle_beta   90.00
_cell.angle_gamma   90.00
#
_symmetry.space_group_name_H-M   'P 1'
#
loop_
_entity.id
_entity.type
_entity.pdbx_description
1 polymer ?
#
loop_
_entity_poly.entity_id
_entity_poly.type
_entity_poly.pdbx_seq_one_letter_code
_entity_poly.pdbx_strand_id
1 'polypeptide(L)'
;MTAPNVGYARLLDHAQEGYVPVLTGRALAIDVERAREVVGRLEAVADEVFRLGQSLGVVRVTPPGADEVSKNAAQQSDRMVMAGREYLRSWYESLVAASNALRQQIDDYARVDEQNDSRA
;
A
#
# COMPACT_ATOMS: atom_id res chain seq x y z
N MET A 1 19.51 -8.78 37.61
CA MET A 1 20.72 -8.47 36.84
C MET A 1 20.64 -9.21 35.52
N THR A 2 20.36 -8.51 34.43
CA THR A 2 20.36 -9.02 33.06
C THR A 2 21.37 -8.19 32.28
N ALA A 3 22.35 -8.84 31.67
CA ALA A 3 23.45 -8.19 30.98
C ALA A 3 22.94 -7.29 29.83
N PRO A 4 23.53 -6.10 29.61
CA PRO A 4 23.18 -5.26 28.48
C PRO A 4 23.64 -5.93 27.19
N ASN A 5 22.71 -6.02 26.24
CA ASN A 5 22.86 -6.69 24.97
C ASN A 5 23.91 -5.95 24.12
N VAL A 6 25.09 -6.54 23.95
CA VAL A 6 26.29 -5.92 23.35
C VAL A 6 26.05 -5.45 21.90
N GLY A 7 25.01 -5.98 21.23
CA GLY A 7 24.59 -5.54 19.90
C GLY A 7 23.91 -4.15 19.86
N TYR A 8 23.33 -3.68 20.96
CA TYR A 8 22.65 -2.38 21.01
C TYR A 8 23.62 -1.21 21.18
N ALA A 9 24.76 -1.45 21.84
CA ALA A 9 25.81 -0.44 22.03
C ALA A 9 26.54 -0.09 20.73
N ARG A 10 26.79 -1.08 19.85
CA ARG A 10 27.45 -0.84 18.55
C ARG A 10 26.60 -0.05 17.55
N LEU A 11 25.28 -0.11 17.66
CA LEU A 11 24.38 0.71 16.83
C LEU A 11 24.33 2.18 17.29
N LEU A 12 24.67 2.45 18.56
CA LEU A 12 24.70 3.81 19.11
C LEU A 12 26.04 4.51 18.88
N ASP A 13 27.17 3.78 18.88
CA ASP A 13 28.48 4.39 18.56
C ASP A 13 28.57 4.88 17.11
N HIS A 14 27.95 4.18 16.15
CA HIS A 14 27.89 4.67 14.76
C HIS A 14 26.83 5.76 14.52
N ALA A 15 25.89 5.96 15.44
CA ALA A 15 24.89 7.01 15.35
C ALA A 15 25.39 8.38 15.86
N GLN A 16 26.57 8.44 16.50
CA GLN A 16 27.11 9.67 17.07
C GLN A 16 27.99 10.49 16.11
N GLU A 17 28.42 9.94 14.97
CA GLU A 17 29.32 10.66 14.05
C GLU A 17 28.63 11.39 12.89
N GLY A 18 27.30 11.50 12.93
CA GLY A 18 26.60 12.51 12.16
C GLY A 18 25.45 11.97 11.35
N TYR A 19 24.33 11.65 12.01
CA TYR A 19 23.05 11.75 11.34
C TYR A 19 21.87 11.61 12.33
N VAL A 20 21.30 12.74 12.76
CA VAL A 20 19.99 12.72 13.43
C VAL A 20 19.18 13.91 12.91
N PRO A 21 18.09 13.68 12.14
CA PRO A 21 17.11 14.72 11.89
C PRO A 21 16.46 15.08 13.22
N VAL A 22 16.89 16.21 13.78
CA VAL A 22 16.39 16.78 15.03
C VAL A 22 14.98 17.31 14.79
N LEU A 23 13.96 16.46 14.86
CA LEU A 23 12.57 16.93 15.05
C LEU A 23 11.72 16.09 16.00
N THR A 24 12.11 14.86 16.34
CA THR A 24 11.56 14.12 17.49
C THR A 24 12.62 13.09 17.87
N GLY A 25 12.88 12.85 19.16
CA GLY A 25 13.98 11.99 19.69
C GLY A 25 13.91 10.50 19.35
N ARG A 26 13.62 10.14 18.11
CA ARG A 26 13.77 8.82 17.50
C ARG A 26 14.34 9.05 16.10
N ALA A 27 15.64 8.77 15.93
CA ALA A 27 16.23 8.68 14.60
C ALA A 27 15.49 7.58 13.84
N LEU A 28 14.57 7.97 12.96
CA LEU A 28 13.85 7.07 12.07
C LEU A 28 14.77 6.80 10.88
N ALA A 29 15.63 5.80 11.01
CA ALA A 29 16.32 5.24 9.86
C ALA A 29 15.29 4.46 9.02
N ILE A 30 15.00 4.95 7.82
CA ILE A 30 14.15 4.27 6.86
C ILE A 30 15.02 3.51 5.87
N ASP A 31 14.75 2.21 5.74
CA ASP A 31 15.29 1.39 4.67
C ASP A 31 14.53 1.72 3.38
N VAL A 32 15.09 2.61 2.57
CA VAL A 32 14.51 3.12 1.32
C VAL A 32 14.29 2.00 0.31
N GLU A 33 15.22 1.05 0.21
CA GLU A 33 15.13 -0.05 -0.74
C GLU A 33 13.99 -1.00 -0.36
N ARG A 34 13.87 -1.35 0.91
CA ARG A 34 12.74 -2.13 1.40
C ARG A 34 11.41 -1.39 1.23
N ALA A 35 11.38 -0.08 1.44
CA ALA A 35 10.18 0.72 1.24
C ALA A 35 9.75 0.74 -0.24
N ARG A 36 10.70 0.87 -1.18
CA ARG A 36 10.46 0.75 -2.62
C ARG A 36 9.93 -0.62 -3.01
N GLU A 37 10.45 -1.69 -2.42
CA GLU A 37 9.95 -3.05 -2.63
C GLU A 37 8.48 -3.18 -2.20
N VAL A 38 8.12 -2.64 -1.03
CA VAL A 38 6.73 -2.64 -0.55
C VAL A 38 5.81 -1.87 -1.48
N VAL A 39 6.24 -0.71 -1.99
CA VAL A 39 5.48 0.04 -3.01
C VAL A 39 5.25 -0.82 -4.25
N GLY A 40 6.29 -1.48 -4.78
CA GLY A 40 6.15 -2.33 -5.96
C GLY A 40 5.17 -3.49 -5.75
N ARG A 41 5.15 -4.09 -4.54
CA ARG A 41 4.16 -5.12 -4.19
C ARG A 41 2.73 -4.56 -4.14
N LEU A 42 2.53 -3.35 -3.62
CA LEU A 42 1.21 -2.70 -3.59
C LEU A 42 0.70 -2.40 -5.00
N GLU A 43 1.59 -1.95 -5.90
CA GLU A 43 1.25 -1.72 -7.31
C GLU A 43 0.85 -3.01 -8.02
N ALA A 44 1.60 -4.10 -7.80
CA ALA A 44 1.25 -5.40 -8.35
C ALA A 44 -0.14 -5.88 -7.90
N VAL A 45 -0.48 -5.68 -6.62
CA VAL A 45 -1.83 -5.97 -6.10
C VAL A 45 -2.88 -5.05 -6.74
N ALA A 46 -2.58 -3.76 -6.92
CA ALA A 46 -3.49 -2.84 -7.60
C ALA A 46 -3.79 -3.29 -9.04
N ASP A 47 -2.77 -3.73 -9.79
CA ASP A 47 -2.93 -4.25 -11.15
C ASP A 47 -3.75 -5.55 -11.20
N GLU A 48 -3.59 -6.43 -10.21
CA GLU A 48 -4.43 -7.62 -10.06
C GLU A 48 -5.88 -7.27 -9.78
N VAL A 49 -6.14 -6.34 -8.84
CA VAL A 49 -7.49 -5.86 -8.52
C VAL A 49 -8.14 -5.19 -9.73
N PHE A 50 -7.40 -4.39 -10.49
CA PHE A 50 -7.88 -3.76 -11.72
C PHE A 50 -8.30 -4.81 -12.75
N ARG A 51 -7.46 -5.81 -13.02
CA ARG A 51 -7.77 -6.91 -13.94
C ARG A 51 -8.98 -7.74 -13.48
N LEU A 52 -9.09 -7.99 -12.19
CA LEU A 52 -10.26 -8.66 -11.61
C LEU A 52 -11.54 -7.83 -11.86
N GLY A 53 -11.49 -6.52 -11.64
CA GLY A 53 -12.60 -5.61 -11.92
C GLY A 53 -13.02 -5.63 -13.40
N GLN A 54 -12.07 -5.65 -14.33
CA GLN A 54 -12.35 -5.76 -15.77
C GLN A 54 -13.06 -7.07 -16.13
N SER A 55 -12.67 -8.20 -15.52
CA SER A 55 -13.31 -9.50 -15.77
C SER A 55 -14.77 -9.54 -15.34
N LEU A 56 -15.11 -8.84 -14.24
CA LEU A 56 -16.49 -8.71 -13.79
C LEU A 56 -17.34 -7.84 -14.71
N GLY A 57 -16.75 -6.88 -15.44
CA GLY A 57 -17.46 -5.95 -16.33
C GLY A 57 -18.28 -6.62 -17.45
N VAL A 58 -17.95 -7.86 -17.80
CA VAL A 58 -18.56 -8.60 -18.93
C VAL A 58 -19.77 -9.44 -18.50
N VAL A 59 -19.99 -9.64 -17.20
CA VAL A 59 -21.06 -10.52 -16.70
C VAL A 59 -22.43 -9.84 -16.88
N ARG A 60 -23.32 -10.49 -17.65
CA ARG A 60 -24.76 -10.18 -17.69
C ARG A 60 -25.52 -11.32 -17.03
N VAL A 61 -26.31 -11.00 -16.01
CA VAL A 61 -27.17 -12.00 -15.36
C VAL A 61 -28.51 -12.03 -16.09
N THR A 62 -28.85 -13.19 -16.66
CA THR A 62 -30.15 -13.42 -17.30
C THR A 62 -30.96 -14.37 -16.42
N PRO A 63 -32.25 -14.11 -16.17
CA PRO A 63 -33.08 -15.04 -15.41
C PRO A 63 -33.23 -16.39 -16.14
N PRO A 64 -33.16 -17.52 -15.43
CA PRO A 64 -33.29 -18.85 -16.03
C PRO A 64 -34.74 -19.17 -16.47
N GLY A 65 -35.72 -18.39 -16.00
CA GLY A 65 -37.14 -18.55 -16.30
C GLY A 65 -37.90 -17.22 -16.23
N ALA A 66 -39.15 -17.23 -16.70
CA ALA A 66 -40.02 -16.05 -16.71
C ALA A 66 -40.81 -15.85 -15.41
N ASP A 67 -40.72 -16.80 -14.47
CA ASP A 67 -41.36 -16.70 -13.17
C ASP A 67 -40.72 -15.61 -12.29
N GLU A 68 -41.50 -15.11 -11.33
CA GLU A 68 -41.07 -14.01 -10.47
C GLU A 68 -39.87 -14.38 -9.58
N VAL A 69 -39.71 -15.66 -9.21
CA VAL A 69 -38.57 -16.10 -8.39
C VAL A 69 -37.29 -16.03 -9.21
N SER A 70 -37.30 -16.55 -10.45
CA SER A 70 -36.18 -16.48 -11.39
C SER A 70 -35.77 -15.04 -11.70
N LYS A 71 -36.73 -14.15 -11.93
CA LYS A 71 -36.49 -12.71 -12.13
C LYS A 71 -35.86 -12.06 -10.91
N ASN A 72 -36.39 -12.32 -9.71
CA ASN A 72 -35.87 -11.76 -8.47
C ASN A 72 -34.45 -12.25 -8.16
N ALA A 73 -34.18 -13.54 -8.38
CA ALA A 73 -32.84 -14.11 -8.21
C ALA A 73 -31.82 -13.47 -9.17
N ALA A 74 -32.21 -13.26 -10.44
CA ALA A 74 -31.37 -12.57 -11.41
C ALA A 74 -31.11 -11.11 -11.03
N GLN A 75 -32.14 -10.38 -10.57
CA GLN A 75 -32.00 -8.99 -10.10
C GLN A 75 -31.09 -8.88 -8.87
N GLN A 76 -31.21 -9.79 -7.90
CA GLN A 76 -30.34 -9.81 -6.73
C GLN A 76 -28.89 -10.10 -7.12
N SER A 77 -28.68 -11.07 -8.00
CA SER A 77 -27.35 -11.41 -8.51
C SER A 77 -26.73 -10.23 -9.27
N ASP A 78 -27.50 -9.52 -10.09
CA ASP A 78 -27.03 -8.33 -10.80
C ASP A 78 -26.61 -7.22 -9.81
N ARG A 79 -27.41 -6.96 -8.77
CA ARG A 79 -27.05 -6.02 -7.70
C ARG A 79 -25.75 -6.42 -6.99
N MET A 80 -25.57 -7.71 -6.69
CA MET A 80 -24.35 -8.22 -6.07
C MET A 80 -23.12 -8.02 -6.97
N VAL A 81 -23.26 -8.26 -8.27
CA VAL A 81 -22.19 -8.01 -9.25
C VAL A 81 -21.84 -6.53 -9.31
N MET A 82 -22.84 -5.64 -9.37
CA MET A 82 -22.61 -4.19 -9.37
C MET A 82 -21.92 -3.71 -8.09
N ALA A 83 -22.36 -4.19 -6.92
CA ALA A 83 -21.71 -3.88 -5.65
C ALA A 83 -20.27 -4.41 -5.60
N GLY A 84 -20.02 -5.62 -6.10
CA GLY A 84 -18.67 -6.18 -6.21
C GLY A 84 -17.75 -5.36 -7.11
N ARG A 85 -18.25 -4.90 -8.27
CA ARG A 85 -17.51 -4.00 -9.17
C ARG A 85 -17.12 -2.70 -8.49
N GLU A 86 -18.07 -2.09 -7.78
CA GLU A 86 -17.84 -0.84 -7.07
C GLU A 86 -16.81 -1.01 -5.95
N TYR A 87 -16.88 -2.11 -5.21
CA TYR A 87 -15.88 -2.45 -4.19
C TYR A 87 -14.48 -2.59 -4.78
N LEU A 88 -14.32 -3.34 -5.88
CA LEU A 88 -13.01 -3.51 -6.53
C LEU A 88 -12.46 -2.19 -7.07
N ARG A 89 -13.32 -1.34 -7.64
CA ARG A 89 -12.93 -0.01 -8.10
C ARG A 89 -12.40 0.85 -6.95
N SER A 90 -13.15 0.93 -5.86
CA SER A 90 -12.73 1.70 -4.67
C SER A 90 -11.45 1.14 -4.04
N TRP A 91 -11.30 -0.19 -4.01
CA TRP A 91 -10.08 -0.82 -3.51
C TRP A 91 -8.86 -0.51 -4.37
N TYR A 92 -9.00 -0.60 -5.71
CA TYR A 92 -7.95 -0.17 -6.64
C TYR A 92 -7.54 1.28 -6.41
N GLU A 93 -8.51 2.20 -6.35
CA GLU A 93 -8.25 3.63 -6.10
C GLU A 93 -7.50 3.85 -4.77
N SER A 94 -7.87 3.10 -3.72
CA SER A 94 -7.21 3.17 -2.41
C SER A 94 -5.77 2.66 -2.45
N LEU A 95 -5.51 1.57 -3.18
CA LEU A 95 -4.15 1.02 -3.35
C LEU A 95 -3.26 1.99 -4.12
N VAL A 96 -3.77 2.58 -5.21
CA VAL A 96 -3.05 3.61 -5.98
C VAL A 96 -2.73 4.81 -5.09
N ALA A 97 -3.71 5.33 -4.34
CA ALA A 97 -3.49 6.44 -3.42
C ALA A 97 -2.41 6.12 -2.36
N ALA A 98 -2.46 4.92 -1.76
CA ALA A 98 -1.48 4.49 -0.78
C ALA A 98 -0.07 4.35 -1.38
N SER A 99 0.06 3.76 -2.58
CA SER A 99 1.34 3.62 -3.27
C SER A 99 1.97 4.98 -3.61
N ASN A 100 1.16 5.95 -4.06
CA ASN A 100 1.60 7.31 -4.35
C ASN A 100 2.04 8.05 -3.09
N ALA A 101 1.29 7.91 -1.99
CA ALA A 101 1.66 8.52 -0.71
C ALA A 101 2.98 7.95 -0.16
N LEU A 102 3.19 6.63 -0.26
CA LEU A 102 4.44 6.00 0.15
C LEU A 102 5.62 6.42 -0.73
N ARG A 103 5.44 6.54 -2.05
CA ARG A 103 6.47 7.09 -2.94
C ARG A 103 6.87 8.50 -2.56
N GLN A 104 5.88 9.37 -2.38
CA GLN A 104 6.14 10.76 -1.98
C GLN A 104 6.92 10.81 -0.66
N GLN A 105 6.54 9.98 0.31
CA GLN A 105 7.27 9.89 1.57
C GLN A 105 8.71 9.42 1.36
N ILE A 106 8.94 8.36 0.57
CA ILE A 106 10.29 7.86 0.25
C ILE A 106 11.15 8.95 -0.40
N ASP A 107 10.60 9.66 -1.38
CA ASP A 107 11.31 10.73 -2.10
C ASP A 107 11.64 11.90 -1.16
N ASP A 108 10.74 12.23 -0.24
CA ASP A 108 10.97 13.25 0.78
C ASP A 108 12.10 12.84 1.74
N TYR A 109 12.15 11.58 2.15
CA TYR A 109 13.25 11.04 2.96
C TYR A 109 14.59 11.08 2.21
N ALA A 110 14.64 10.59 0.97
CA ALA A 110 15.86 10.58 0.16
C ALA A 110 16.40 12.00 -0.08
N ARG A 111 15.52 12.97 -0.32
CA ARG A 111 15.89 14.37 -0.51
C ARG A 111 16.43 15.02 0.76
N VAL A 112 15.82 14.74 1.92
CA VAL A 112 16.39 15.17 3.22
C VAL A 112 17.75 14.51 3.43
N ASP A 113 17.91 13.28 2.93
CA ASP A 113 19.16 12.53 3.02
C ASP A 113 20.33 13.22 2.34
N GLU A 114 20.16 13.47 1.04
CA GLU A 114 21.10 14.18 0.20
C GLU A 114 21.43 15.59 0.73
N GLN A 115 20.45 16.30 1.29
CA GLN A 115 20.66 17.64 1.82
C GLN A 115 21.55 17.66 3.06
N ASN A 116 21.42 16.68 3.95
CA ASN A 116 22.27 16.61 5.13
C ASN A 116 23.68 16.13 4.78
N ASP A 117 23.81 15.18 3.85
CA ASP A 117 25.13 14.74 3.34
C ASP A 117 25.89 15.90 2.70
N SER A 118 25.22 16.78 1.96
CA SER A 118 25.84 17.97 1.35
C SER A 118 26.29 19.05 2.35
N ARG A 119 25.87 18.95 3.62
CA ARG A 119 26.20 19.89 4.70
C ARG A 119 27.29 19.37 5.65
N ALA A 120 27.61 18.08 5.58
CA ALA A 120 28.68 17.44 6.35
C ALA A 120 30.03 17.64 5.65
#